data_AF-A0A4Y9ACT7-F1
#
_entry.id   AF-A0A4Y9ACT7-F1
#
_cell.length_a   1.000
_cell.length_b   1.000
_cell.length_c   1.000
_cell.angle_alpha   90.00
_cell.angle_beta   90.00
_cell.angle_gamma   90.00
#
_symmetry.space_group_name_H-M   'P 1'
#
loop_
_entity.id
_entity.type
_entity.pdbx_description
1 polymer ?
#
loop_
_entity_poly.entity_id
_entity_poly.type
_entity_poly.pdbx_seq_one_letter_code
_entity_poly.pdbx_strand_id
1 'polypeptide(L)'
;MKKYMIFAISFILLFSLCQILSGMILTFAYTPDIEEAWNSSASLSQETVIKGSVSPFWPMLLLAFLSASIAYFISNITRRNSPKNERNMESKTK
;
A
#
# COMPACT_ATOMS: atom_id res chain seq x y z
N MET A 1 -21.70 -3.03 5.70
CA MET A 1 -21.09 -3.65 4.50
C MET A 1 -21.06 -2.72 3.27
N LYS A 2 -22.18 -2.18 2.76
CA LYS A 2 -22.18 -1.33 1.53
C LYS A 2 -21.31 -0.04 1.62
N LYS A 3 -21.28 0.61 2.79
CA LYS A 3 -20.45 1.81 3.04
C LYS A 3 -18.94 1.53 3.08
N TYR A 4 -18.54 0.28 3.36
CA TYR A 4 -17.14 -0.13 3.29
C TYR A 4 -16.71 -0.38 1.85
N MET A 5 -17.60 -0.94 1.03
CA MET A 5 -17.33 -1.18 -0.39
C MET A 5 -17.09 0.14 -1.15
N ILE A 6 -17.87 1.20 -0.87
CA ILE A 6 -17.66 2.50 -1.54
C ILE A 6 -16.29 3.10 -1.16
N PHE A 7 -15.89 3.00 0.11
CA PHE A 7 -14.58 3.45 0.57
C PHE A 7 -13.44 2.65 -0.08
N ALA A 8 -13.56 1.33 -0.13
CA ALA A 8 -12.55 0.46 -0.74
C ALA A 8 -12.37 0.77 -2.23
N ILE A 9 -13.47 0.97 -2.97
CA ILE A 9 -13.44 1.34 -4.40
C ILE A 9 -12.77 2.70 -4.60
N SER A 10 -13.13 3.70 -3.78
CA SER A 10 -12.48 5.02 -3.83
C SER A 10 -10.98 4.93 -3.51
N PHE A 11 -10.59 4.09 -2.54
CA PHE A 11 -9.18 3.87 -2.21
C PHE A 11 -8.41 3.21 -3.36
N ILE A 12 -8.98 2.19 -4.01
CA ILE A 12 -8.36 1.52 -5.17
C ILE A 12 -8.16 2.50 -6.33
N LEU A 13 -9.16 3.34 -6.61
CA LEU A 13 -9.06 4.38 -7.64
C LEU A 13 -7.94 5.37 -7.32
N LEU A 14 -7.90 5.88 -6.09
CA LEU A 14 -6.89 6.83 -5.65
C LEU A 14 -5.48 6.22 -5.66
N PHE A 15 -5.35 4.98 -5.17
CA PHE A 15 -4.10 4.22 -5.21
C PHE A 15 -3.61 4.03 -6.65
N SER A 16 -4.50 3.68 -7.58
CA SER A 16 -4.14 3.52 -9.00
C SER A 16 -3.62 4.82 -9.60
N LEU A 17 -4.27 5.95 -9.30
CA LEU A 17 -3.81 7.28 -9.70
C LEU A 17 -2.40 7.58 -9.15
N CYS A 18 -2.17 7.34 -7.85
CA CYS A 18 -0.86 7.51 -7.24
C CYS A 18 0.20 6.59 -7.88
N GLN A 19 -0.16 5.36 -8.22
CA GLN A 19 0.75 4.41 -8.87
C GLN A 19 1.21 4.92 -10.25
N ILE A 20 0.27 5.43 -11.06
CA ILE A 20 0.57 5.99 -12.38
C ILE A 20 1.45 7.23 -12.25
N LEU A 21 1.09 8.16 -11.35
CA LEU A 21 1.89 9.37 -11.09
C LEU A 21 3.30 9.02 -10.61
N SER A 22 3.44 8.07 -9.69
CA SER A 22 4.74 7.59 -9.22
C SER A 22 5.56 6.97 -10.36
N GLY A 23 4.93 6.18 -11.22
CA GLY A 23 5.58 5.60 -12.40
C GLY A 23 6.04 6.66 -13.39
N MET A 24 5.21 7.68 -13.65
CA MET A 24 5.56 8.80 -14.52
C MET A 24 6.74 9.61 -13.96
N ILE A 25 6.74 9.91 -12.66
CA ILE A 25 7.84 10.61 -11.99
C ILE A 25 9.13 9.79 -12.12
N LEU A 26 9.06 8.47 -11.91
CA LEU A 26 10.21 7.59 -12.05
C LEU A 26 10.76 7.60 -13.47
N THR A 27 9.91 7.52 -14.49
CA THR A 27 10.33 7.61 -15.90
C THR A 27 10.92 8.97 -16.23
N PHE A 28 10.40 10.05 -15.65
CA PHE A 28 10.93 11.39 -15.88
C PHE A 28 12.28 11.61 -15.18
N ALA A 29 12.46 11.04 -13.98
CA ALA A 29 13.69 11.16 -13.20
C ALA A 29 14.77 10.15 -13.62
N TYR A 30 14.41 9.10 -14.36
CA TYR A 30 15.33 8.07 -14.82
C TYR A 30 15.83 8.38 -16.23
N THR A 31 17.11 8.70 -16.36
CA THR A 31 17.77 8.80 -17.67
C THR A 31 18.35 7.43 -18.02
N PRO A 32 17.84 6.73 -19.04
CA PRO A 32 18.39 5.44 -19.42
C PRO A 32 19.76 5.65 -20.07
N ASP A 33 20.82 5.13 -19.44
CA ASP A 33 22.15 5.06 -20.06
C ASP A 33 22.19 3.88 -21.04
N ILE A 34 22.06 4.21 -22.33
CA ILE A 34 22.00 3.22 -23.41
C ILE A 34 23.42 2.69 -23.72
N GLU A 35 24.45 3.49 -23.51
CA GLU A 35 25.83 3.12 -23.82
C GLU A 35 26.36 2.11 -22.80
N GLU A 36 26.10 2.35 -21.51
CA GLU A 36 26.44 1.41 -20.44
C GLU A 36 25.64 0.11 -20.54
N ALA A 37 24.36 0.18 -20.92
CA ALA A 37 23.52 -1.01 -21.15
C ALA A 37 24.00 -1.83 -22.36
N TRP A 38 24.41 -1.17 -23.45
CA TRP A 38 24.92 -1.82 -24.65
C TRP A 38 26.25 -2.52 -24.40
N ASN A 39 27.19 -1.85 -23.73
CA ASN A 39 28.49 -2.42 -23.35
C ASN A 39 28.34 -3.61 -22.38
N SER A 40 27.38 -3.52 -21.45
CA SER A 40 27.05 -4.62 -20.54
C SER A 40 26.45 -5.83 -21.27
N SER A 41 25.64 -5.60 -22.32
CA SER A 41 25.01 -6.67 -23.10
C SER A 41 26.00 -7.55 -23.86
N ALA A 42 27.11 -6.97 -24.34
CA ALA A 42 28.16 -7.70 -25.06
C ALA A 42 28.96 -8.66 -24.15
N SER A 43 28.95 -8.41 -22.85
CA SER A 43 29.63 -9.24 -21.83
C SER A 43 28.72 -10.24 -21.13
N LEU A 44 27.42 -10.25 -21.45
CA LEU A 44 26.43 -11.06 -20.76
C LEU A 44 26.40 -12.48 -21.35
N SER A 45 26.59 -13.48 -20.49
CA SER A 45 26.49 -14.91 -20.86
C SER A 45 25.15 -15.17 -21.57
N GLN A 46 25.16 -15.94 -22.67
CA GLN A 46 23.95 -16.36 -23.41
C GLN A 46 22.96 -17.17 -22.55
N GLU A 47 23.39 -17.60 -21.37
CA GLU A 47 22.50 -18.17 -20.37
C GLU A 47 21.87 -17.06 -19.53
N THR A 48 20.55 -16.94 -19.63
CA THR A 48 19.77 -16.10 -18.73
C THR A 48 19.85 -16.69 -17.33
N VAL A 49 20.81 -16.22 -16.53
CA VAL A 49 20.79 -16.45 -15.09
C VAL A 49 19.58 -15.70 -14.56
N ILE A 50 18.47 -16.42 -14.34
CA ILE A 50 17.36 -15.93 -13.54
C ILE A 50 17.90 -15.78 -12.13
N LYS A 51 18.54 -14.64 -11.85
CA LYS A 51 18.82 -14.20 -10.50
C LYS A 51 17.44 -13.98 -9.90
N GLY A 52 16.99 -14.96 -9.10
CA GLY A 52 15.75 -14.88 -8.36
C GLY A 52 15.70 -13.50 -7.72
N SER A 53 14.80 -12.67 -8.24
CA SER A 53 14.69 -11.29 -7.84
C SER A 53 14.47 -11.30 -6.34
N VAL A 54 15.42 -10.70 -5.60
CA VAL A 54 15.27 -10.45 -4.17
C VAL A 54 13.90 -9.79 -4.00
N SER A 55 12.99 -10.53 -3.36
CA SER A 55 11.63 -10.05 -3.12
C SER A 55 11.75 -8.66 -2.50
N PRO A 56 11.04 -7.65 -3.03
CA PRO A 56 11.09 -6.29 -2.50
C PRO A 56 10.44 -6.27 -1.11
N PHE A 57 11.19 -6.71 -0.12
CA PHE A 57 10.79 -6.85 1.27
C PHE A 57 10.45 -5.49 1.88
N TRP A 58 11.23 -4.46 1.54
CA TRP A 58 11.01 -3.11 2.03
C TRP A 58 9.66 -2.55 1.56
N PRO A 59 9.36 -2.52 0.25
CA PRO A 59 8.04 -2.10 -0.22
C PRO A 59 6.88 -2.89 0.39
N MET A 60 7.04 -4.21 0.55
CA MET A 60 6.04 -5.07 1.15
C MET A 60 5.80 -4.76 2.64
N LEU A 61 6.88 -4.51 3.39
CA LEU A 61 6.81 -4.16 4.82
C LEU A 61 6.12 -2.81 5.02
N LEU A 62 6.44 -1.81 4.20
CA LEU A 62 5.76 -0.51 4.22
C LEU A 62 4.27 -0.69 3.93
N LEU A 63 3.91 -1.45 2.90
CA LEU A 63 2.51 -1.67 2.55
C LEU A 63 1.73 -2.38 3.66
N ALA A 64 2.34 -3.38 4.30
CA ALA A 64 1.76 -4.07 5.45
C ALA A 64 1.56 -3.11 6.64
N PHE A 65 2.55 -2.25 6.92
CA PHE A 65 2.49 -1.28 8.01
C PHE A 65 1.44 -0.18 7.77
N LEU A 66 1.34 0.31 6.53
CA LEU A 66 0.27 1.23 6.13
C LEU A 66 -1.09 0.57 6.31
N SER A 67 -1.26 -0.67 5.85
CA SER A 67 -2.50 -1.42 5.99
C SER A 67 -2.91 -1.59 7.46
N ALA A 68 -1.98 -2.00 8.33
CA ALA A 68 -2.21 -2.12 9.77
C ALA A 68 -2.59 -0.78 10.42
N SER A 69 -1.93 0.31 10.03
CA SER A 69 -2.20 1.66 10.54
C SER A 69 -3.60 2.14 10.15
N ILE A 70 -4.00 1.93 8.90
CA ILE A 70 -5.33 2.29 8.39
C ILE A 70 -6.40 1.44 9.08
N ALA A 71 -6.19 0.13 9.23
CA ALA A 71 -7.09 -0.76 9.95
C ALA A 71 -7.27 -0.34 11.41
N TYR A 72 -6.18 0.01 12.10
CA TYR A 72 -6.24 0.50 13.47
C TYR A 72 -6.96 1.84 13.57
N PHE A 73 -6.73 2.76 12.63
CA PHE A 73 -7.40 4.05 12.59
C PHE A 73 -8.92 3.90 12.39
N ILE A 74 -9.34 3.04 11.47
CA ILE A 74 -10.75 2.68 11.22
C ILE A 74 -11.38 1.99 12.45
N SER A 75 -10.64 1.11 13.12
CA SER A 75 -11.11 0.45 14.33
C SER A 75 -11.28 1.44 15.48
N ASN A 76 -10.32 2.36 15.66
CA ASN A 76 -10.35 3.35 16.73
C ASN A 76 -11.45 4.41 16.52
N ILE A 77 -11.70 4.86 15.29
CA ILE A 77 -12.80 5.79 15.00
C ILE A 77 -14.15 5.10 15.22
N THR A 78 -14.29 3.83 14.86
CA THR A 78 -15.51 3.05 15.11
C THR A 78 -15.73 2.85 16.61
N ARG A 79 -14.69 2.51 17.37
CA ARG A 79 -14.76 2.33 18.84
C ARG A 79 -15.15 3.60 19.59
N ARG A 80 -14.66 4.78 19.18
CA ARG A 80 -15.04 6.06 19.82
C ARG A 80 -16.51 6.42 19.62
N ASN A 81 -17.10 5.97 18.52
CA ASN A 81 -18.48 6.28 18.15
C ASN A 81 -19.49 5.23 18.63
N SER A 82 -19.04 4.16 19.30
CA SER A 82 -19.95 3.22 19.97
C SER A 82 -20.61 3.92 21.16
N PRO A 83 -21.95 4.03 21.20
CA PRO A 83 -22.63 4.66 22.30
C PRO A 83 -22.32 3.92 23.60
N LYS A 84 -21.77 4.65 24.57
CA LYS A 84 -21.71 4.29 25.98
C LYS A 84 -23.14 4.30 26.55
N ASN A 85 -24.03 3.47 26.03
CA ASN A 85 -25.41 3.39 26.51
C ASN A 85 -25.69 1.95 26.93
N GLU A 86 -25.45 1.65 28.20
CA GLU A 86 -26.05 0.51 28.93
C GLU A 86 -25.57 0.37 30.38
N ARG A 87 -24.59 1.16 30.86
CA ARG A 87 -24.15 1.08 32.28
C ARG A 87 -24.77 2.09 33.25
N ASN A 88 -25.70 2.93 32.79
CA ASN A 88 -26.32 3.98 33.63
C ASN A 88 -27.83 3.78 33.87
N MET A 89 -28.44 2.68 33.39
CA MET A 89 -29.86 2.40 33.63
C MET A 89 -30.14 1.39 34.74
N GLU A 90 -29.15 0.60 35.19
CA GLU A 90 -29.32 -0.34 36.33
C GLU A 90 -28.97 0.26 37.71
N SER A 91 -28.20 1.36 37.78
CA SER A 91 -27.86 1.98 39.07
C SER A 91 -28.85 3.05 39.55
N LYS A 92 -29.91 3.31 38.79
CA LYS A 92 -31.01 4.21 39.19
C LYS A 92 -32.29 3.47 39.59
N THR A 93 -32.31 2.15 39.51
CA THR A 93 -33.47 1.29 39.78
C THR A 93 -33.25 0.28 40.91
N LYS A 94 -32.18 0.42 41.69
CA LYS A 94 -31.99 -0.31 42.96
C LYS A 94 -31.77 0.65 44.11
#